data_AF-A0AAV5FQJ8-F1
#
_entry.id   AF-A0AAV5FQJ8-F1
#
_cell.length_a   1.000
_cell.length_b   1.000
_cell.length_c   1.000
_cell.angle_alpha   90.00
_cell.angle_beta   90.00
_cell.angle_gamma   90.00
#
_symmetry.space_group_name_H-M   'P 1'
#
loop_
_entity.id
_entity.type
_entity.pdbx_description
1 polymer ?
#
loop_
_entity_poly.entity_id
_entity_poly.type
_entity_poly.pdbx_seq_one_letter_code
_entity_poly.pdbx_strand_id
1 'polypeptide(L)'
;MWKLKVAEGGPWLKSGNNHIGRETWEFDPNFGSNEEREAVDSARQEFQKNRFRTRHSSDILARMQVLGVFEWSGLNPIPPEFFLLPSLVPIQPDAFKRHLARVADFLWVGEDGMKVRVCAGQLWDVAFAVRAILACNIADEYGSTLKKAHDFIKASQIMDNPSGNFSRKFRHVSKGGWAFQVADQGWQVSDCTAEALKVR
;
A
#
# COMPACT_ATOMS: atom_id res chain seq x y z
N MET A 1 -20.90 1.90 18.48
CA MET A 1 -19.47 1.53 18.32
C MET A 1 -19.33 0.52 17.19
N TRP A 2 -18.13 0.35 16.61
CA TRP A 2 -17.93 -0.66 15.57
C TRP A 2 -17.80 -2.05 16.22
N LYS A 3 -18.61 -3.00 15.76
CA LYS A 3 -18.60 -4.39 16.21
C LYS A 3 -17.97 -5.26 15.14
N LEU A 4 -16.99 -6.08 15.54
CA LEU A 4 -16.44 -7.10 14.66
C LEU A 4 -17.45 -8.24 14.53
N LYS A 5 -17.83 -8.55 13.30
CA LYS A 5 -18.69 -9.67 12.97
C LYS A 5 -17.89 -10.64 12.12
N VAL A 6 -17.74 -11.85 12.63
CA VAL A 6 -17.08 -12.94 11.91
C VAL A 6 -18.15 -13.71 11.15
N ALA A 7 -17.87 -14.07 9.90
CA ALA A 7 -18.82 -14.84 9.10
C ALA A 7 -18.99 -16.27 9.66
N GLU A 8 -20.22 -16.72 9.87
CA GLU A 8 -20.52 -18.02 10.53
C GLU A 8 -20.88 -19.16 9.54
N GLY A 9 -20.65 -18.95 8.24
CA GLY A 9 -20.95 -19.95 7.20
C GLY A 9 -22.44 -20.05 6.87
N GLY A 10 -22.81 -21.01 6.02
CA GLY A 10 -24.19 -21.26 5.59
C GLY A 10 -24.32 -22.50 4.71
N PRO A 11 -25.53 -22.90 4.28
CA PRO A 11 -25.75 -24.14 3.52
C PRO A 11 -24.86 -24.26 2.27
N TRP A 12 -24.53 -23.10 1.69
CA TRP A 12 -23.72 -22.96 0.48
C TRP A 12 -22.33 -22.34 0.74
N LEU A 13 -21.95 -22.09 1.99
CA LEU A 13 -20.70 -21.43 2.36
C LEU A 13 -19.89 -22.32 3.31
N LYS A 14 -18.94 -23.08 2.76
CA LYS A 14 -18.05 -23.99 3.52
C LYS A 14 -16.62 -23.43 3.53
N SER A 15 -15.95 -23.49 4.68
CA SER A 15 -14.53 -23.11 4.81
C SER A 15 -13.72 -24.17 5.55
N GLY A 16 -12.51 -24.46 5.07
CA GLY A 16 -11.58 -25.41 5.69
C GLY A 16 -10.87 -24.87 6.94
N ASN A 17 -11.06 -23.59 7.28
CA ASN A 17 -10.47 -22.93 8.44
C ASN A 17 -11.51 -22.27 9.37
N ASN A 18 -12.76 -22.75 9.38
CA ASN A 18 -13.86 -22.16 10.15
C ASN A 18 -14.09 -20.66 9.88
N HIS A 19 -13.89 -20.21 8.63
CA HIS A 19 -14.17 -18.84 8.17
C HIS A 19 -13.29 -17.74 8.80
N ILE A 20 -12.23 -18.12 9.53
CA ILE A 20 -11.23 -17.21 10.10
C ILE A 20 -10.61 -16.36 8.98
N GLY A 21 -10.58 -15.03 9.18
CA GLY A 21 -10.10 -14.04 8.20
C GLY A 21 -11.20 -13.42 7.32
N ARG A 22 -12.48 -13.77 7.53
CA ARG A 22 -13.64 -13.13 6.90
C ARG A 22 -14.46 -12.40 7.94
N GLU A 23 -14.01 -11.20 8.28
CA GLU A 23 -14.56 -10.41 9.36
C GLU A 23 -14.92 -9.02 8.84
N THR A 24 -16.10 -8.52 9.22
CA THR A 24 -16.58 -7.20 8.84
C THR A 24 -16.93 -6.40 10.09
N TRP A 25 -16.52 -5.14 10.11
CA TRP A 25 -16.91 -4.21 11.16
C TRP A 25 -18.26 -3.59 10.81
N GLU A 26 -19.27 -3.79 11.63
CA GLU A 26 -20.59 -3.17 11.50
C GLU A 26 -20.74 -2.09 12.57
N PHE A 27 -21.19 -0.89 12.19
CA PHE A 27 -21.46 0.14 13.19
C PHE A 27 -22.81 -0.12 13.84
N ASP A 28 -22.79 -0.34 15.14
CA ASP A 28 -24.00 -0.51 15.94
C ASP A 28 -24.01 0.54 17.05
N PRO A 29 -24.97 1.49 17.05
CA PRO A 29 -25.03 2.58 18.02
C PRO A 29 -25.26 2.10 19.46
N ASN A 30 -25.78 0.89 19.63
CA ASN A 30 -26.12 0.30 20.92
C ASN A 30 -25.12 -0.78 21.36
N PHE A 31 -24.09 -1.04 20.56
CA PHE A 31 -23.07 -2.04 20.89
C PHE A 31 -22.18 -1.58 22.04
N GLY A 32 -21.90 -2.51 22.97
CA GLY A 32 -21.13 -2.29 24.20
C GLY A 32 -21.94 -1.79 25.39
N SER A 33 -21.35 -1.80 26.58
CA SER A 33 -21.99 -1.26 27.78
C SER A 33 -22.17 0.26 27.67
N ASN A 34 -22.99 0.86 28.55
CA ASN A 34 -23.11 2.32 28.59
C ASN A 34 -21.74 2.97 28.93
N GLU A 35 -21.00 2.37 29.87
CA GLU A 35 -19.69 2.84 30.31
C GLU A 35 -18.65 2.82 29.17
N GLU A 36 -18.62 1.76 28.36
CA GLU A 36 -17.70 1.67 27.21
C GLU A 36 -18.00 2.74 26.14
N ARG A 37 -19.29 3.01 25.91
CA ARG A 37 -19.71 4.06 24.97
C ARG A 37 -19.32 5.45 25.48
N GLU A 38 -19.56 5.71 26.75
CA GLU A 38 -19.16 6.95 27.40
C GLU A 38 -17.64 7.15 27.38
N ALA A 39 -16.86 6.08 27.56
CA ALA A 39 -15.40 6.11 27.45
C ALA A 39 -14.94 6.47 26.02
N VAL A 40 -15.56 5.87 25.00
CA VAL A 40 -15.24 6.19 23.58
C VAL A 40 -15.61 7.62 23.23
N ASP A 41 -16.77 8.11 23.69
CA ASP A 41 -17.18 9.49 23.43
C ASP A 41 -16.32 10.50 24.20
N SER A 42 -15.90 10.15 25.42
CA SER A 42 -14.90 10.93 26.17
C SER A 42 -13.55 10.98 25.43
N ALA A 43 -13.06 9.86 24.90
CA ALA A 43 -11.82 9.81 24.11
C ALA A 43 -11.92 10.64 22.81
N ARG A 44 -13.08 10.65 22.14
CA ARG A 44 -13.34 11.51 20.97
C ARG A 44 -13.30 13.00 21.32
N GLN A 45 -13.92 13.37 22.44
CA GLN A 45 -13.92 14.75 22.93
C GLN A 45 -12.51 15.17 23.37
N GLU A 46 -11.77 14.28 24.01
CA GLU A 46 -10.38 14.51 24.40
C GLU A 46 -9.46 14.70 23.18
N PHE A 47 -9.60 13.84 22.16
CA PHE A 47 -8.92 14.02 20.88
C PHE A 47 -9.29 15.38 20.26
N GLN A 48 -10.57 15.73 20.23
CA GLN A 48 -11.03 17.01 19.72
C GLN A 48 -10.38 18.17 20.50
N LYS A 49 -10.30 18.10 21.82
CA LYS A 49 -9.71 19.15 22.66
C LYS A 49 -8.20 19.28 22.47
N ASN A 50 -7.48 18.17 22.29
CA ASN A 50 -6.01 18.14 22.27
C ASN A 50 -5.40 18.06 20.85
N ARG A 51 -6.21 17.98 19.79
CA ARG A 51 -5.79 17.83 18.38
C ARG A 51 -4.74 18.84 17.88
N PHE A 52 -4.62 19.99 18.55
CA PHE A 52 -3.64 21.03 18.21
C PHE A 52 -2.49 21.15 19.20
N ARG A 53 -2.54 20.46 20.34
CA ARG A 53 -1.53 20.49 21.40
C ARG A 53 -0.57 19.29 21.32
N THR A 54 -1.05 18.14 20.86
CA THR A 54 -0.25 16.93 20.63
C THR A 54 -0.21 16.67 19.12
N ARG A 55 0.93 16.95 18.46
CA ARG A 55 1.03 16.82 16.99
C ARG A 55 1.51 15.43 16.56
N HIS A 56 0.89 14.98 15.47
CA HIS A 56 1.04 13.72 14.75
C HIS A 56 2.46 13.45 14.21
N SER A 57 2.66 12.25 13.63
CA SER A 57 3.80 11.73 12.86
C SER A 57 5.00 12.65 12.67
N SER A 58 6.20 12.19 13.06
CA SER A 58 7.49 12.87 12.90
C SER A 58 7.73 13.47 11.50
N ASP A 59 7.06 12.95 10.46
CA ASP A 59 7.07 13.49 9.10
C ASP A 59 6.61 14.95 9.00
N ILE A 60 5.59 15.37 9.75
CA ILE A 60 5.08 16.74 9.67
C ILE A 60 6.05 17.72 10.33
N LEU A 61 6.69 17.30 11.44
CA LEU A 61 7.72 18.08 12.12
C LEU A 61 8.98 18.20 11.26
N ALA A 62 9.39 17.13 10.56
CA ALA A 62 10.50 17.16 9.60
C ALA A 62 10.25 18.14 8.45
N ARG A 63 9.04 18.13 7.87
CA ARG A 63 8.65 19.07 6.80
C ARG A 63 8.61 20.52 7.30
N MET A 64 8.11 20.75 8.52
CA MET A 64 8.08 22.07 9.15
C MET A 64 9.49 22.62 9.43
N GLN A 65 10.46 21.79 9.78
CA GLN A 65 11.86 22.19 9.94
C GLN A 65 12.52 22.58 8.61
N VAL A 66 12.30 21.80 7.54
CA VAL A 66 12.80 22.16 6.19
C VAL A 66 12.25 23.51 5.72
N LEU A 67 11.01 23.82 6.08
CA LEU A 67 10.37 25.10 5.77
C LEU A 67 10.74 26.24 6.74
N GLY A 68 11.56 25.98 7.75
CA GLY A 68 12.02 26.99 8.73
C GLY A 68 10.96 27.42 9.74
N VAL A 69 9.85 26.69 9.87
CA VAL A 69 8.73 27.03 10.76
C VAL A 69 8.74 26.25 12.08
N PHE A 70 9.79 25.46 12.34
CA PHE A 70 9.99 24.70 13.57
C PHE A 70 11.49 24.53 13.86
N GLU A 71 11.89 24.53 15.14
CA GLU A 71 13.30 24.43 15.52
C GLU A 71 13.88 23.03 15.27
N TRP A 72 15.15 23.00 14.82
CA TRP A 72 15.91 21.77 14.54
C TRP A 72 16.10 20.87 15.78
N SER A 73 16.08 21.46 16.98
CA SER A 73 16.18 20.77 18.27
C SER A 73 15.01 19.82 18.57
N GLY A 74 13.87 19.98 17.88
CA GLY A 74 12.64 19.21 18.13
C GLY A 74 12.51 17.89 17.36
N LEU A 75 13.56 17.43 16.68
CA LEU A 75 13.62 16.09 16.07
C LEU A 75 14.89 15.35 16.47
N ASN A 76 14.85 14.02 16.37
CA ASN A 76 16.06 13.22 16.44
C ASN A 76 17.01 13.64 15.30
N PRO A 77 18.28 13.91 15.58
CA PRO A 77 19.22 14.37 14.56
C PRO A 77 19.39 13.31 13.47
N ILE A 78 19.41 13.75 12.22
CA ILE A 78 19.92 12.97 11.09
C ILE A 78 21.40 13.36 10.94
N PRO A 79 22.36 12.56 11.43
CA PRO A 79 23.75 12.96 11.49
C PRO A 79 24.32 13.16 10.07
N PRO A 80 24.99 14.28 9.78
CA PRO A 80 25.59 14.54 8.46
C PRO A 80 26.68 13.52 8.09
N GLU A 81 27.19 12.75 9.04
CA GLU A 81 28.08 11.61 8.83
C GLU A 81 27.43 10.52 7.98
N PHE A 82 26.09 10.48 7.87
CA PHE A 82 25.38 9.61 6.91
C PHE A 82 25.71 9.92 5.45
N PHE A 83 26.14 11.14 5.11
CA PHE A 83 26.62 11.49 3.77
C PHE A 83 28.04 10.98 3.48
N LEU A 84 28.80 10.60 4.51
CA LEU A 84 30.15 10.02 4.41
C LEU A 84 30.12 8.48 4.35
N LEU A 85 28.95 7.87 4.53
CA LEU A 85 28.80 6.43 4.43
C LEU A 85 29.04 5.97 2.98
N PRO A 86 29.59 4.76 2.77
CA PRO A 86 29.80 4.20 1.45
C PRO A 86 28.53 4.24 0.59
N SER A 87 28.66 4.11 -0.73
CA SER A 87 27.59 4.14 -1.76
C SER A 87 26.42 3.14 -1.57
N LEU A 88 26.40 2.45 -0.44
CA LEU A 88 25.32 1.62 0.06
C LEU A 88 24.13 2.43 0.62
N VAL A 89 24.26 3.75 0.82
CA VAL A 89 23.23 4.61 1.44
C VAL A 89 22.60 5.57 0.39
N PRO A 90 21.26 5.71 0.31
CA PRO A 90 20.55 6.33 -0.82
C PRO A 90 20.64 7.87 -0.94
N ILE A 91 21.55 8.53 -0.22
CA ILE A 91 21.62 10.01 -0.13
C ILE A 91 22.69 10.61 -1.08
N GLN A 92 23.20 9.82 -2.03
CA GLN A 92 24.19 10.28 -3.02
C GLN A 92 23.53 11.18 -4.10
N PRO A 93 24.19 12.24 -4.62
CA PRO A 93 23.59 13.19 -5.56
C PRO A 93 22.95 12.58 -6.81
N ASP A 94 23.53 11.51 -7.37
CA ASP A 94 22.98 10.82 -8.54
C ASP A 94 21.74 9.98 -8.19
N ALA A 95 21.70 9.41 -6.98
CA ALA A 95 20.51 8.74 -6.47
C ALA A 95 19.36 9.74 -6.31
N PHE A 96 19.64 10.95 -5.81
CA PHE A 96 18.66 12.01 -5.67
C PHE A 96 18.07 12.45 -7.02
N LYS A 97 18.91 12.67 -8.05
CA LYS A 97 18.45 12.99 -9.41
C LYS A 97 17.52 11.91 -9.98
N ARG A 98 17.85 10.63 -9.75
CA ARG A 98 16.99 9.51 -10.16
C ARG A 98 15.66 9.48 -9.40
N HIS A 99 15.64 9.86 -8.12
CA HIS A 99 14.40 9.98 -7.35
C HIS A 99 13.52 11.13 -7.86
N LEU A 100 14.10 12.30 -8.14
CA LEU A 100 13.35 13.45 -8.67
C LEU A 100 12.62 13.11 -9.98
N ALA A 101 13.27 12.35 -10.86
CA ALA A 101 12.66 11.89 -12.11
C ALA A 101 11.42 11.00 -11.91
N ARG A 102 11.26 10.39 -10.72
CA ARG A 102 10.16 9.47 -10.39
C ARG A 102 9.03 10.11 -9.59
N VAL A 103 9.14 11.39 -9.21
CA VAL A 103 8.08 12.11 -8.47
C VAL A 103 6.76 12.09 -9.26
N ALA A 104 6.84 12.27 -10.57
CA ALA A 104 5.67 12.26 -11.46
C ALA A 104 4.90 10.93 -11.44
N ASP A 105 5.56 9.80 -11.19
CA ASP A 105 4.92 8.47 -11.14
C ASP A 105 3.85 8.40 -10.02
N PHE A 106 4.03 9.20 -8.96
CA PHE A 106 3.12 9.26 -7.82
C PHE A 106 2.04 10.35 -7.96
N LEU A 107 2.15 11.25 -8.93
CA LEU A 107 1.13 12.29 -9.16
C LEU A 107 -0.02 11.74 -10.01
N TRP A 108 -1.25 12.11 -9.64
CA TRP A 108 -2.46 11.73 -10.35
C TRP A 108 -3.42 12.91 -10.44
N VAL A 109 -3.95 13.18 -11.63
CA VAL A 109 -4.97 14.19 -11.85
C VAL A 109 -6.34 13.51 -11.85
N GLY A 110 -7.14 13.80 -10.83
CA GLY A 110 -8.55 13.43 -10.75
C GLY A 110 -9.46 14.61 -11.09
N GLU A 111 -10.77 14.36 -11.05
CA GLU A 111 -11.80 15.38 -11.31
C GLU A 111 -11.72 16.58 -10.34
N ASP A 112 -11.24 16.34 -9.12
CA ASP A 112 -11.05 17.32 -8.06
C ASP A 112 -9.60 17.83 -7.95
N GLY A 113 -8.79 17.61 -8.98
CA GLY A 113 -7.44 18.14 -9.11
C GLY A 113 -6.33 17.11 -8.87
N MET A 114 -5.10 17.61 -8.69
CA MET A 114 -3.91 16.78 -8.60
C MET A 114 -3.66 16.27 -7.17
N LYS A 115 -3.38 14.96 -7.06
CA LYS A 115 -3.15 14.24 -5.81
C LYS A 115 -1.85 13.44 -5.87
N VAL A 116 -1.28 13.16 -4.69
CA VAL A 116 -0.16 12.22 -4.53
C VAL A 116 -0.73 10.87 -4.14
N ARG A 117 -0.38 9.82 -4.88
CA ARG A 117 -0.70 8.44 -4.56
C ARG A 117 0.39 7.85 -3.68
N VAL A 118 0.01 6.95 -2.77
CA VAL A 118 0.97 6.14 -2.01
C VAL A 118 1.54 5.02 -2.89
N CYS A 119 0.67 4.39 -3.69
CA CYS A 119 1.01 3.41 -4.71
C CYS A 119 -0.08 3.43 -5.80
N ALA A 120 0.16 2.74 -6.91
CA ALA A 120 -0.79 2.57 -8.00
C ALA A 120 -1.02 1.07 -8.25
N GLY A 121 -2.28 0.64 -8.37
CA GLY A 121 -2.64 -0.78 -8.40
C GLY A 121 -2.65 -1.41 -9.79
N GLN A 122 -1.83 -0.96 -10.74
CA GLN A 122 -2.03 -1.29 -12.16
C GLN A 122 -2.12 -2.80 -12.42
N LEU A 123 -1.17 -3.60 -11.90
CA LEU A 123 -1.24 -5.04 -12.08
C LEU A 123 -2.41 -5.66 -11.32
N TRP A 124 -2.62 -5.24 -10.07
CA TRP A 124 -3.69 -5.75 -9.23
C TRP A 124 -5.07 -5.57 -9.88
N ASP A 125 -5.33 -4.36 -10.38
CA ASP A 125 -6.57 -3.99 -11.05
C ASP A 125 -6.75 -4.76 -12.37
N VAL A 126 -5.70 -4.88 -13.18
CA VAL A 126 -5.74 -5.64 -14.44
C VAL A 126 -5.98 -7.13 -14.17
N ALA A 127 -5.30 -7.71 -13.17
CA ALA A 127 -5.47 -9.12 -12.84
C ALA A 127 -6.92 -9.41 -12.43
N PHE A 128 -7.51 -8.57 -11.56
CA PHE A 128 -8.91 -8.73 -11.18
C PHE A 128 -9.90 -8.46 -12.31
N ALA A 129 -9.63 -7.48 -13.18
CA ALA A 129 -10.47 -7.21 -14.35
C ALA A 129 -10.52 -8.43 -15.30
N VAL A 130 -9.37 -9.04 -15.57
CA VAL A 130 -9.32 -10.28 -16.38
C VAL A 130 -10.11 -11.39 -15.69
N ARG A 131 -9.90 -11.61 -14.38
CA ARG A 131 -10.67 -12.60 -13.62
C ARG A 131 -12.17 -12.38 -13.72
N ALA A 132 -12.63 -11.12 -13.61
CA ALA A 132 -14.04 -10.78 -13.69
C ALA A 132 -14.62 -11.09 -15.08
N ILE A 133 -13.92 -10.68 -16.16
CA ILE A 133 -14.33 -10.96 -17.55
C ILE A 133 -14.47 -12.48 -17.78
N LEU A 134 -13.47 -13.25 -17.35
CA LEU A 134 -13.49 -14.71 -17.50
C LEU A 134 -14.61 -15.35 -16.66
N ALA A 135 -14.82 -14.88 -15.43
CA ALA A 135 -15.87 -15.40 -14.55
C ALA A 135 -17.29 -15.10 -15.06
N CYS A 136 -17.48 -13.98 -15.77
CA CYS A 136 -18.74 -13.63 -16.41
C CYS A 136 -19.00 -14.38 -17.72
N ASN A 137 -18.04 -15.19 -18.20
CA ASN A 137 -18.13 -15.92 -19.46
C ASN A 137 -18.38 -15.01 -20.69
N ILE A 138 -17.82 -13.80 -20.66
CA ILE A 138 -17.91 -12.80 -21.75
C ILE A 138 -16.58 -12.64 -22.49
N ALA A 139 -15.66 -13.60 -22.38
CA ALA A 139 -14.31 -13.48 -22.91
C ALA A 139 -14.27 -13.25 -24.44
N ASP A 140 -15.19 -13.87 -25.17
CA ASP A 140 -15.29 -13.77 -26.63
C ASP A 140 -15.59 -12.33 -27.10
N GLU A 141 -16.27 -11.53 -26.26
CA GLU A 141 -16.55 -10.11 -26.54
C GLU A 141 -15.31 -9.22 -26.34
N TYR A 142 -14.38 -9.64 -25.47
CA TYR A 142 -13.24 -8.84 -25.01
C TYR A 142 -11.87 -9.39 -25.45
N GLY A 143 -11.82 -10.27 -26.45
CA GLY A 143 -10.58 -10.96 -26.85
C GLY A 143 -9.38 -10.03 -27.10
N SER A 144 -9.58 -8.87 -27.74
CA SER A 144 -8.51 -7.90 -27.99
C SER A 144 -8.02 -7.21 -26.70
N THR A 145 -8.92 -6.93 -25.77
CA THR A 145 -8.61 -6.37 -24.44
C THR A 145 -7.88 -7.40 -23.58
N LEU A 146 -8.36 -8.64 -23.56
CA LEU A 146 -7.73 -9.75 -22.84
C LEU A 146 -6.30 -10.01 -23.33
N LYS A 147 -6.07 -9.94 -24.65
CA LYS A 147 -4.72 -10.03 -25.23
C LYS A 147 -3.79 -8.93 -24.70
N LYS A 148 -4.24 -7.67 -24.68
CA LYS A 148 -3.45 -6.55 -24.14
C LYS A 148 -3.20 -6.73 -22.64
N ALA A 149 -4.18 -7.20 -21.89
CA ALA A 149 -4.03 -7.48 -20.46
C ALA A 149 -3.00 -8.58 -20.20
N HIS A 150 -3.06 -9.68 -20.96
CA HIS A 150 -2.06 -10.75 -20.94
C HIS A 150 -0.65 -10.20 -21.22
N ASP A 151 -0.49 -9.41 -22.28
CA ASP A 151 0.80 -8.85 -22.65
C ASP A 151 1.34 -7.90 -21.56
N PHE A 152 0.47 -7.10 -20.95
CA PHE A 152 0.81 -6.23 -19.82
C PHE A 152 1.24 -7.02 -18.58
N ILE A 153 0.49 -8.06 -18.19
CA ILE A 153 0.82 -8.92 -17.04
C ILE A 153 2.17 -9.60 -17.28
N LYS A 154 2.39 -10.13 -18.49
CA LYS A 154 3.66 -10.76 -18.88
C LYS A 154 4.82 -9.78 -18.81
N ALA A 155 4.66 -8.56 -19.32
CA ALA A 155 5.69 -7.51 -19.27
C ALA A 155 5.96 -7.01 -17.85
N SER A 156 4.96 -7.11 -16.95
CA SER A 156 5.07 -6.69 -15.55
C SER A 156 5.68 -7.73 -14.62
N GLN A 157 6.06 -8.92 -15.12
CA GLN A 157 6.76 -9.92 -14.32
C GLN A 157 8.16 -9.43 -13.95
N ILE A 158 8.53 -9.60 -12.68
CA ILE A 158 9.88 -9.25 -12.21
C ILE A 158 10.85 -10.31 -12.74
N MET A 159 11.76 -9.90 -13.63
CA MET A 159 12.68 -10.83 -14.31
C MET A 159 13.95 -11.12 -13.51
N ASP A 160 14.31 -10.22 -12.59
CA ASP A 160 15.57 -10.27 -11.83
C ASP A 160 15.35 -10.06 -10.33
N ASN A 161 16.22 -10.66 -9.53
CA ASN A 161 16.28 -10.37 -8.10
C ASN A 161 16.94 -8.99 -7.86
N PRO A 162 16.74 -8.37 -6.69
CA PRO A 162 17.38 -7.09 -6.39
C PRO A 162 18.91 -7.22 -6.45
N SER A 163 19.58 -6.16 -6.87
CA SER A 163 21.03 -6.19 -7.12
C SER A 163 21.87 -6.40 -5.85
N GLY A 164 22.99 -7.11 -6.05
CA GLY A 164 23.95 -7.45 -4.99
C GLY A 164 23.41 -8.50 -4.03
N ASN A 165 23.95 -8.50 -2.80
CA ASN A 165 23.48 -9.41 -1.75
C ASN A 165 22.19 -8.88 -1.12
N PHE A 166 21.06 -9.12 -1.76
CA PHE A 166 19.75 -8.62 -1.35
C PHE A 166 19.22 -9.26 -0.05
N SER A 167 19.68 -10.47 0.29
CA SER A 167 19.37 -11.10 1.58
C SER A 167 19.93 -10.31 2.76
N ARG A 168 21.13 -9.71 2.62
CA ARG A 168 21.68 -8.78 3.62
C ARG A 168 20.93 -7.45 3.70
N LYS A 169 20.10 -7.13 2.71
CA LYS A 169 19.21 -5.97 2.69
C LYS A 169 17.78 -6.33 3.12
N PHE A 170 17.60 -7.52 3.74
CA PHE A 170 16.31 -8.03 4.21
C PHE A 170 15.24 -8.13 3.11
N ARG A 171 15.66 -8.35 1.85
CA ARG A 171 14.75 -8.52 0.72
C ARG A 171 14.49 -10.00 0.46
N HIS A 172 13.23 -10.31 0.17
CA HIS A 172 12.84 -11.62 -0.34
C HIS A 172 13.23 -11.77 -1.82
N VAL A 173 13.34 -13.02 -2.30
CA VAL A 173 13.44 -13.34 -3.74
C VAL A 173 12.23 -12.75 -4.45
N SER A 174 12.46 -12.00 -5.52
CA SER A 174 11.43 -11.33 -6.32
C SER A 174 11.34 -11.83 -7.75
N LYS A 175 12.40 -12.46 -8.26
CA LYS A 175 12.44 -13.03 -9.61
C LYS A 175 11.30 -14.03 -9.81
N GLY A 176 10.55 -13.85 -10.89
CA GLY A 176 9.39 -14.65 -11.25
C GLY A 176 8.09 -14.21 -10.59
N GLY A 177 8.14 -13.33 -9.60
CA GLY A 177 6.97 -12.76 -8.94
C GLY A 177 6.46 -11.49 -9.62
N TRP A 178 5.41 -10.94 -9.02
CA TRP A 178 4.81 -9.68 -9.44
C TRP A 178 4.61 -8.73 -8.26
N ALA A 179 4.79 -7.45 -8.54
CA ALA A 179 4.53 -6.37 -7.60
C ALA A 179 3.08 -5.88 -7.70
N PHE A 180 2.65 -5.03 -6.78
CA PHE A 180 1.32 -4.42 -6.83
C PHE A 180 1.12 -3.49 -8.05
N GLN A 181 2.21 -2.85 -8.49
CA GLN A 181 2.22 -1.91 -9.62
C GLN A 181 2.69 -2.54 -10.93
N VAL A 182 3.99 -2.39 -11.25
CA VAL A 182 4.69 -2.84 -12.45
C VAL A 182 6.06 -3.38 -12.05
N ALA A 183 6.75 -4.07 -12.97
CA ALA A 183 8.04 -4.70 -12.70
C ALA A 183 9.10 -3.74 -12.12
N ASP A 184 9.11 -2.47 -12.55
CA ASP A 184 10.04 -1.43 -12.08
C ASP A 184 10.02 -1.21 -10.56
N GLN A 185 8.88 -1.49 -9.89
CA GLN A 185 8.81 -1.41 -8.44
C GLN A 185 9.73 -2.47 -7.81
N GLY A 186 9.80 -3.68 -8.38
CA GLY A 186 10.70 -4.75 -7.93
C GLY A 186 10.40 -5.34 -6.54
N TRP A 187 9.29 -4.94 -5.91
CA TRP A 187 8.81 -5.48 -4.64
C TRP A 187 7.69 -6.47 -4.90
N GLN A 188 8.03 -7.77 -5.01
CA GLN A 188 7.01 -8.79 -5.18
C GLN A 188 6.05 -8.81 -3.98
N VAL A 189 4.79 -9.09 -4.25
CA VAL A 189 3.77 -9.31 -3.23
C VAL A 189 3.13 -10.68 -3.50
N SER A 190 2.92 -11.45 -2.45
CA SER A 190 2.47 -12.85 -2.55
C SER A 190 1.11 -12.99 -3.21
N ASP A 191 0.15 -12.14 -2.84
CA ASP A 191 -1.18 -12.11 -3.43
C ASP A 191 -1.14 -11.65 -4.90
N CYS A 192 -0.39 -10.58 -5.21
CA CYS A 192 -0.24 -10.06 -6.57
C CYS A 192 0.35 -11.12 -7.49
N THR A 193 1.35 -11.85 -7.00
CA THR A 193 1.95 -12.98 -7.71
C THR A 193 0.94 -14.10 -7.94
N ALA A 194 0.15 -14.46 -6.93
CA ALA A 194 -0.86 -15.50 -7.05
C ALA A 194 -1.99 -15.11 -8.02
N GLU A 195 -2.43 -13.85 -7.98
CA GLU A 195 -3.48 -13.32 -8.84
C GLU A 195 -3.01 -13.20 -10.29
N ALA A 196 -1.83 -12.62 -10.52
CA ALA A 196 -1.25 -12.53 -11.85
C ALA A 196 -1.01 -13.91 -12.47
N LEU A 197 -0.56 -14.90 -11.69
CA LEU A 197 -0.32 -16.25 -12.20
C LEU A 197 -1.61 -16.97 -12.65
N LYS A 198 -2.76 -16.66 -12.02
CA LYS A 198 -4.06 -17.26 -12.40
C LYS A 198 -4.60 -16.77 -13.74
N VAL A 199 -4.17 -15.60 -14.18
CA VAL A 199 -4.68 -14.93 -15.39
C VAL A 199 -3.62 -14.64 -16.44
N ARG A 200 -2.40 -15.10 -16.20
CA ARG A 200 -1.30 -15.08 -17.15
C ARG A 200 -1.50 -16.15 -18.22
#